data_AF-A0A978SF87-F1
#
_entry.id   AF-A0A978SF87-F1
#
_cell.length_a   1.000
_cell.length_b   1.000
_cell.length_c   1.000
_cell.angle_alpha   90.00
_cell.angle_beta   90.00
_cell.angle_gamma   90.00
#
_symmetry.space_group_name_H-M   'P 1'
#
loop_
_entity.id
_entity.type
_entity.pdbx_description
1 polymer ?
#
loop_
_entity_poly.entity_id
_entity_poly.type
_entity_poly.pdbx_seq_one_letter_code
_entity_poly.pdbx_strand_id
1 'polypeptide(L)'
;MTNIPLGRMNALDGVTALLRQLDIPIDRSLTEVKLTSLIFHEPEALIPLKQALELIEAIATKEEIEQFGLLARQQTSADLQE
;
A
#
# COMPACT_ATOMS: atom_id res chain seq x y z
N MET A 1 14.71 23.96 -4.36
CA MET A 1 14.62 22.51 -4.64
C MET A 1 13.63 21.92 -3.66
N THR A 2 12.58 21.29 -4.15
CA THR A 2 11.60 20.62 -3.28
C THR A 2 12.06 19.18 -3.08
N ASN A 3 12.40 18.81 -1.85
CA ASN A 3 12.74 17.41 -1.54
C ASN A 3 11.46 16.59 -1.52
N ILE A 4 11.43 15.51 -2.31
CA ILE A 4 10.30 14.57 -2.34
C ILE A 4 10.66 13.40 -1.42
N PRO A 5 9.91 13.16 -0.33
CA PRO A 5 10.14 12.00 0.51
C PRO A 5 9.80 10.73 -0.26
N LEU A 6 10.69 9.75 -0.19
CA LEU A 6 10.54 8.46 -0.84
C LEU A 6 10.44 7.34 0.21
N GLY A 7 9.55 6.40 -0.03
CA GLY A 7 9.47 5.12 0.69
C GLY A 7 9.87 3.97 -0.23
N ARG A 8 10.24 2.84 0.35
CA ARG A 8 10.40 1.59 -0.40
C ARG A 8 9.06 0.91 -0.56
N MET A 9 8.88 0.21 -1.66
CA MET A 9 7.64 -0.48 -1.95
C MET A 9 7.32 -1.59 -0.94
N ASN A 10 8.31 -2.32 -0.46
CA ASN A 10 8.14 -3.36 0.56
C ASN A 10 7.54 -2.85 1.89
N ALA A 11 7.61 -1.55 2.16
CA ALA A 11 6.91 -0.96 3.31
C ALA A 11 5.37 -1.07 3.20
N LEU A 12 4.85 -1.36 2.00
CA LEU A 12 3.43 -1.59 1.73
C LEU A 12 3.06 -3.08 1.68
N ASP A 13 3.97 -4.01 1.99
CA ASP A 13 3.69 -5.45 1.89
C ASP A 13 2.47 -5.84 2.73
N GLY A 14 2.37 -5.35 3.97
CA GLY A 14 1.20 -5.58 4.83
C GLY A 14 -0.10 -5.04 4.25
N VAL A 15 -0.04 -3.91 3.54
CA VAL A 15 -1.20 -3.35 2.82
C VAL A 15 -1.60 -4.28 1.68
N THR A 16 -0.63 -4.77 0.90
CA THR A 16 -0.91 -5.68 -0.22
C THR A 16 -1.46 -7.02 0.24
N ALA A 17 -0.92 -7.57 1.33
CA ALA A 17 -1.38 -8.81 1.94
C ALA A 17 -2.84 -8.67 2.40
N LEU A 18 -3.15 -7.58 3.11
CA LEU A 18 -4.53 -7.29 3.53
C LEU A 18 -5.48 -7.18 2.34
N LEU A 19 -5.08 -6.49 1.27
CA LEU A 19 -5.94 -6.33 0.09
C LEU A 19 -6.20 -7.64 -0.64
N ARG A 20 -5.19 -8.50 -0.74
CA ARG A 20 -5.38 -9.85 -1.29
C ARG A 20 -6.31 -10.69 -0.43
N GLN A 21 -6.19 -10.60 0.89
CA GLN A 21 -7.07 -11.33 1.82
C GLN A 21 -8.54 -10.89 1.69
N LEU A 22 -8.77 -9.60 1.45
CA LEU A 22 -10.10 -9.02 1.30
C LEU A 22 -10.65 -9.08 -0.14
N ASP A 23 -9.90 -9.65 -1.09
CA ASP A 23 -10.23 -9.71 -2.53
C ASP A 23 -10.50 -8.32 -3.14
N ILE A 24 -9.80 -7.29 -2.66
CA ILE A 24 -9.97 -5.89 -3.11
C ILE A 24 -9.10 -5.63 -4.34
N PRO A 25 -9.68 -5.17 -5.47
CA PRO A 25 -8.94 -4.89 -6.69
C PRO A 25 -8.13 -3.58 -6.58
N ILE A 26 -6.79 -3.69 -6.58
CA ILE A 26 -5.87 -2.56 -6.35
C ILE A 26 -5.61 -1.68 -7.59
N ASP A 27 -5.75 -2.24 -8.79
CA ASP A 27 -5.35 -1.56 -10.06
C ASP A 27 -6.06 -0.22 -10.30
N ARG A 28 -7.35 -0.15 -9.92
CA ARG A 28 -8.12 1.09 -10.06
C ARG A 28 -7.61 2.17 -9.11
N SER A 29 -7.37 1.82 -7.86
CA SER A 29 -6.86 2.76 -6.85
C SER A 29 -5.44 3.24 -7.17
N LEU A 30 -4.62 2.39 -7.79
CA LEU A 30 -3.28 2.77 -8.27
C LEU A 30 -3.33 3.82 -9.38
N THR A 31 -4.25 3.64 -10.33
CA THR A 31 -4.45 4.59 -11.42
C THR A 31 -4.89 5.96 -10.87
N GLU A 32 -5.76 5.98 -9.87
CA GLU A 32 -6.26 7.20 -9.21
C GLU A 32 -5.12 8.01 -8.55
N VAL A 33 -4.11 7.32 -8.00
CA VAL A 33 -2.94 7.96 -7.36
C VAL A 33 -1.71 8.05 -8.26
N LYS A 34 -1.85 7.72 -9.55
CA LYS A 34 -0.78 7.75 -10.56
C LYS A 34 0.42 6.86 -10.22
N LEU A 35 0.16 5.70 -9.59
CA LEU A 35 1.12 4.63 -9.40
C LEU A 35 0.90 3.52 -10.44
N THR A 36 1.98 2.87 -10.85
CA THR A 36 1.92 1.72 -11.75
C THR A 36 1.83 0.42 -10.96
N SER A 37 1.09 -0.57 -11.43
CA SER A 37 1.04 -1.90 -10.80
C SER A 37 2.38 -2.65 -10.87
N LEU A 38 3.30 -2.22 -11.75
CA LEU A 38 4.65 -2.79 -11.83
C LEU A 38 5.45 -2.63 -10.53
N ILE A 39 5.15 -1.59 -9.71
CA ILE A 39 5.87 -1.39 -8.44
C ILE A 39 5.72 -2.59 -7.50
N PHE A 40 4.59 -3.30 -7.52
CA PHE A 40 4.34 -4.46 -6.65
C PHE A 40 5.23 -5.67 -6.98
N HIS A 41 5.90 -5.67 -8.14
CA HIS A 41 6.88 -6.68 -8.52
C HIS A 41 8.32 -6.26 -8.19
N GLU A 42 8.52 -5.03 -7.71
CA GLU A 42 9.83 -4.45 -7.38
C GLU A 42 9.84 -3.96 -5.92
N PRO A 43 10.09 -4.83 -4.93
CA PRO A 43 9.99 -4.48 -3.50
C PRO A 43 10.95 -3.36 -3.06
N GLU A 44 12.07 -3.20 -3.77
CA GLU A 44 13.06 -2.15 -3.52
C GLU A 44 12.82 -0.86 -4.32
N ALA A 45 11.76 -0.81 -5.14
CA ALA A 45 11.41 0.39 -5.88
C ALA A 45 11.11 1.54 -4.92
N LEU A 46 11.64 2.72 -5.25
CA LEU A 46 11.36 3.94 -4.52
C LEU A 46 10.09 4.58 -5.04
N ILE A 47 9.11 4.75 -4.16
CA ILE A 47 7.85 5.41 -4.47
C ILE A 47 7.72 6.71 -3.67
N PRO A 48 7.14 7.76 -4.25
CA PRO A 48 6.78 8.95 -3.49
C PRO A 48 5.88 8.59 -2.30
N LEU A 49 6.29 8.99 -1.08
CA LEU A 49 5.57 8.65 0.13
C LEU A 49 4.13 9.21 0.13
N LYS A 50 3.94 10.39 -0.46
CA LYS A 50 2.63 11.00 -0.61
C LYS A 50 1.66 10.08 -1.37
N GLN A 51 2.07 9.57 -2.53
CA GLN A 51 1.25 8.69 -3.36
C GLN A 51 0.96 7.36 -2.67
N ALA A 52 1.92 6.84 -1.91
CA ALA A 52 1.72 5.65 -1.09
C ALA A 52 0.63 5.86 -0.02
N LEU A 53 0.65 7.00 0.68
CA LEU A 53 -0.36 7.35 1.67
C LEU A 53 -1.73 7.62 1.04
N GLU A 54 -1.76 8.33 -0.09
CA GLU A 54 -2.99 8.57 -0.86
C GLU A 54 -3.63 7.24 -1.32
N LEU A 55 -2.82 6.23 -1.70
CA LEU A 55 -3.32 4.91 -2.06
C LEU A 55 -4.03 4.24 -0.87
N ILE A 56 -3.38 4.24 0.29
CA ILE A 56 -3.91 3.65 1.52
C ILE A 56 -5.23 4.33 1.90
N GLU A 57 -5.29 5.66 1.85
CA GLU A 57 -6.47 6.44 2.19
C GLU A 57 -7.63 6.24 1.21
N ALA A 58 -7.34 6.22 -0.09
CA ALA A 58 -8.34 6.00 -1.14
C ALA A 58 -9.00 4.63 -0.98
N ILE A 59 -8.20 3.59 -0.71
CA ILE A 59 -8.69 2.23 -0.49
C ILE A 59 -9.51 2.14 0.80
N ALA A 60 -8.98 2.63 1.93
CA ALA A 60 -9.68 2.60 3.21
C ALA A 60 -11.04 3.31 3.13
N THR A 61 -11.09 4.45 2.44
CA THR A 61 -12.34 5.22 2.26
C THR A 61 -13.34 4.48 1.36
N LYS A 62 -12.88 3.94 0.23
CA LYS A 62 -13.75 3.30 -0.76
C LYS A 62 -14.37 2.00 -0.25
N GLU A 63 -13.60 1.25 0.53
CA GLU A 63 -14.00 -0.06 1.07
C GLU A 63 -14.58 0.08 2.50
N GLU A 64 -14.73 1.30 3.00
CA GLU A 64 -15.25 1.63 4.34
C GLU A 64 -14.52 0.89 5.48
N ILE A 65 -13.20 0.70 5.33
CA ILE A 65 -12.38 -0.03 6.30
C ILE A 65 -11.80 0.93 7.32
N GLU A 66 -12.38 0.92 8.52
CA GLU A 66 -11.79 1.60 9.67
C GLU A 66 -10.46 0.97 10.09
N GLN A 67 -9.52 1.80 10.55
CA GLN A 67 -8.22 1.36 11.06
C GLN A 67 -7.37 0.52 10.07
N PHE A 68 -7.55 0.74 8.77
CA PHE A 68 -6.87 -0.01 7.70
C PHE A 68 -5.35 -0.13 7.90
N GLY A 69 -4.66 0.93 8.34
CA GLY A 69 -3.22 0.89 8.63
C GLY A 69 -2.83 -0.04 9.78
N LEU A 70 -3.69 -0.19 10.80
CA LEU A 70 -3.46 -1.13 11.91
C LEU A 70 -3.62 -2.58 11.43
N LEU A 71 -4.68 -2.84 10.65
CA LEU A 71 -4.93 -4.16 10.06
C LEU A 71 -3.77 -4.57 9.13
N ALA A 72 -3.29 -3.65 8.30
CA ALA A 72 -2.14 -3.90 7.42
C ALA A 72 -0.87 -4.24 8.20
N ARG A 73 -0.63 -3.57 9.34
CA ARG A 73 0.52 -3.87 10.22
C ARG A 73 0.44 -5.27 10.84
N GLN A 74 -0.76 -5.74 11.18
CA GLN A 74 -0.95 -7.09 11.73
C GLN A 74 -0.56 -8.17 10.72
N GLN A 75 -0.81 -7.93 9.43
CA GLN A 75 -0.40 -8.86 8.37
C GLN A 75 1.13 -9.01 8.31
N THR A 76 1.88 -7.91 8.33
CA THR A 76 3.36 -7.95 8.33
C THR A 76 3.94 -8.62 9.58
N SER A 77 3.23 -8.55 10.71
CA SER A 77 3.69 -9.15 11.97
C SER A 77 3.40 -10.64 12.05
N ALA A 78 2.39 -11.13 11.33
CA ALA A 78 2.05 -12.54 11.25
C ALA A 78 3.08 -13.33 10.43
N ASP A 79 3.56 -12.77 9.31
CA ASP A 79 4.59 -13.39 8.45
C ASP A 79 5.99 -13.49 9.10
N LEU A 80 6.25 -12.78 10.21
CA LEU A 80 7.52 -12.82 10.93
C LEU A 80 7.58 -13.88 12.05
N GLN A 81 6.50 -14.63 12.26
CA GLN A 81 6.40 -15.67 13.30
C GLN A 81 6.42 -17.11 12.76
N GLU A 82 6.54 -17.30 11.43
CA GLU A 82 6.81 -18.60 10.77
C GLU A 82 8.27 -18.73 10.33
#